data_AF-A0A1T4PA29-F1
#
_entry.id   AF-A0A1T4PA29-F1
#
_cell.length_a   1.000
_cell.length_b   1.000
_cell.length_c   1.000
_cell.angle_alpha   90.00
_cell.angle_beta   90.00
_cell.angle_gamma   90.00
#
_symmetry.space_group_name_H-M   'P 1'
#
loop_
_entity.id
_entity.type
_entity.pdbx_description
1 polymer ?
#
loop_
_entity_poly.entity_id
_entity_poly.type
_entity_poly.pdbx_seq_one_letter_code
_entity_poly.pdbx_strand_id
1 'polypeptide(L)'
;MRKREVEEDITYLQTMLFYANQVKKKYALVNLDEDSLEQEMFLDSVALMLGQFGEQLDKQKISYNTYIKYKRLYDFDEMKDARHKIYHHYGGLILERLLKYVNDDLPVWETQIRNIIAELEHELETSDREI
;
A
#
# COMPACT_ATOMS: atom_id res chain seq x y z
N MET A 1 20.32 9.85 -5.40
CA MET A 1 19.73 8.84 -6.32
C MET A 1 19.72 9.40 -7.73
N ARG A 2 19.55 8.59 -8.77
CA ARG A 2 19.32 9.15 -10.12
C ARG A 2 17.91 9.73 -10.18
N LYS A 3 17.73 10.94 -10.72
CA LYS A 3 16.43 11.64 -10.85
C LYS A 3 15.30 10.71 -11.32
N ARG A 4 15.54 9.98 -12.40
CA ARG A 4 14.60 9.01 -12.96
C ARG A 4 14.17 7.89 -11.99
N GLU A 5 15.10 7.39 -11.16
CA GLU A 5 14.77 6.36 -10.16
C GLU A 5 13.80 6.92 -9.12
N VAL A 6 14.00 8.17 -8.71
CA VAL A 6 13.13 8.85 -7.73
C VAL A 6 11.73 9.08 -8.30
N GLU A 7 11.64 9.51 -9.56
CA GLU A 7 10.36 9.70 -10.27
C GLU A 7 9.58 8.37 -10.43
N GLU A 8 10.29 7.29 -10.79
CA GLU A 8 9.71 5.93 -10.86
C GLU A 8 9.24 5.45 -9.48
N ASP A 9 10.05 5.64 -8.43
CA ASP A 9 9.68 5.30 -7.05
C ASP A 9 8.43 6.05 -6.58
N ILE A 10 8.36 7.37 -6.82
CA ILE A 10 7.17 8.19 -6.52
C ILE A 10 5.94 7.63 -7.23
N THR A 11 6.05 7.22 -8.49
CA THR A 11 4.94 6.66 -9.26
C THR A 11 4.40 5.36 -8.62
N TYR A 12 5.28 4.48 -8.16
CA TYR A 12 4.87 3.25 -7.45
C TYR A 12 4.21 3.56 -6.11
N LEU A 13 4.74 4.51 -5.34
CA LEU A 13 4.16 4.95 -4.07
C LEU A 13 2.79 5.61 -4.26
N GLN A 14 2.62 6.44 -5.29
CA GLN A 14 1.32 7.01 -5.67
C GLN A 14 0.32 5.92 -6.07
N THR A 15 0.79 4.86 -6.75
CA THR A 15 -0.02 3.68 -7.08
C THR A 15 -0.50 2.95 -5.83
N MET A 16 0.31 2.89 -4.75
CA MET A 16 -0.15 2.37 -3.45
C MET A 16 -1.30 3.22 -2.90
N LEU A 17 -1.18 4.56 -2.90
CA LEU A 17 -2.26 5.45 -2.45
C LEU A 17 -3.53 5.32 -3.29
N PHE A 18 -3.41 5.04 -4.58
CA PHE A 18 -4.55 4.73 -5.43
C PHE A 18 -5.30 3.49 -4.92
N TYR A 19 -4.61 2.37 -4.69
CA TYR A 19 -5.25 1.15 -4.19
C TYR A 19 -5.86 1.33 -2.80
N ALA A 20 -5.17 2.04 -1.90
CA ALA A 20 -5.69 2.36 -0.57
C ALA A 20 -7.01 3.15 -0.64
N ASN A 21 -7.11 4.11 -1.57
CA ASN A 21 -8.34 4.84 -1.82
C ASN A 21 -9.46 3.95 -2.39
N GLN A 22 -9.15 3.00 -3.27
CA GLN A 22 -10.13 2.06 -3.80
C GLN A 22 -10.68 1.13 -2.70
N VAL A 23 -9.81 0.66 -1.80
CA VAL A 23 -10.21 -0.12 -0.62
C VAL A 23 -11.23 0.67 0.22
N LYS A 24 -10.92 1.92 0.59
CA LYS A 24 -11.83 2.77 1.38
C LYS A 24 -13.17 3.01 0.69
N LYS A 25 -13.16 3.28 -0.63
CA LYS A 25 -14.39 3.48 -1.41
C LYS A 25 -15.28 2.25 -1.39
N LYS A 26 -14.72 1.05 -1.57
CA LYS A 26 -15.50 -0.18 -1.51
C LYS A 26 -15.99 -0.45 -0.09
N TYR A 27 -15.12 -0.25 0.91
CA TYR A 27 -15.44 -0.50 2.31
C TYR A 27 -16.64 0.33 2.78
N ALA A 28 -16.76 1.58 2.31
CA ALA A 28 -17.90 2.44 2.60
C ALA A 28 -19.24 1.98 1.99
N LEU A 29 -19.24 1.01 1.08
CA LEU A 29 -20.42 0.57 0.33
C LEU A 29 -20.95 -0.79 0.76
N VAL A 30 -20.20 -1.56 1.55
CA VAL A 30 -20.60 -2.91 1.94
C VAL A 30 -21.34 -2.90 3.29
N ASN A 31 -22.39 -3.71 3.39
CA ASN A 31 -22.98 -4.07 4.67
C ASN A 31 -22.28 -5.32 5.20
N LEU A 32 -21.54 -5.20 6.31
CA LEU A 32 -20.79 -6.32 6.89
C LEU A 32 -21.62 -7.16 7.86
N ASP A 33 -22.83 -6.75 8.20
CA ASP A 33 -23.71 -7.45 9.13
C ASP A 33 -24.50 -8.59 8.46
N GLU A 34 -24.44 -8.70 7.14
CA GLU A 34 -25.13 -9.70 6.35
C GLU A 34 -24.15 -10.65 5.65
N ASP A 35 -24.21 -11.93 6.02
CA ASP A 35 -23.53 -13.01 5.31
C ASP A 35 -24.20 -13.22 3.95
N SER A 36 -23.54 -12.73 2.89
CA SER A 36 -24.09 -12.68 1.54
C SER A 36 -23.00 -12.83 0.48
N LEU A 37 -23.39 -13.29 -0.72
CA LEU A 37 -22.49 -13.34 -1.87
C LEU A 37 -21.86 -11.96 -2.18
N GLU A 38 -22.59 -10.88 -1.91
CA GLU A 38 -22.08 -9.52 -2.07
C GLU A 38 -20.94 -9.21 -1.09
N GLN A 39 -21.06 -9.68 0.17
CA GLN A 39 -20.00 -9.59 1.17
C GLN A 39 -18.76 -10.40 0.74
N GLU A 40 -18.93 -11.63 0.27
CA GLU A 40 -17.81 -12.46 -0.22
C GLU A 40 -17.07 -11.79 -1.40
N MET A 41 -17.81 -11.32 -2.40
CA MET A 41 -17.24 -10.61 -3.55
C MET A 41 -16.55 -9.30 -3.15
N PHE A 42 -17.11 -8.61 -2.15
CA PHE A 42 -16.49 -7.42 -1.58
C PHE A 42 -15.13 -7.77 -0.95
N LEU A 43 -15.08 -8.80 -0.10
CA LEU A 43 -13.88 -9.24 0.59
C LEU A 43 -12.78 -9.63 -0.39
N ASP A 44 -13.12 -10.39 -1.43
CA ASP A 44 -12.19 -10.76 -2.50
C ASP A 44 -11.62 -9.53 -3.20
N SER A 45 -12.47 -8.54 -3.47
CA SER A 45 -12.02 -7.33 -4.14
C SER A 45 -11.09 -6.49 -3.26
N VAL A 46 -11.35 -6.39 -1.96
CA VAL A 46 -10.48 -5.65 -1.02
C VAL A 46 -9.18 -6.40 -0.80
N ALA A 47 -9.23 -7.71 -0.64
CA ALA A 47 -8.06 -8.58 -0.57
C ALA A 47 -7.15 -8.37 -1.78
N LEU A 48 -7.72 -8.38 -3.00
CA LEU A 48 -6.96 -8.12 -4.22
C LEU A 48 -6.31 -6.73 -4.21
N MET A 49 -7.04 -5.69 -3.82
CA MET A 49 -6.51 -4.32 -3.81
C MET A 49 -5.42 -4.12 -2.77
N LEU A 50 -5.54 -4.70 -1.58
CA LEU A 50 -4.48 -4.72 -0.57
C LEU A 50 -3.26 -5.54 -1.03
N GLY A 51 -3.49 -6.63 -1.77
CA GLY A 51 -2.43 -7.37 -2.45
C GLY A 51 -1.66 -6.50 -3.44
N GLN A 52 -2.38 -5.74 -4.27
CA GLN A 52 -1.79 -4.81 -5.23
C GLN A 52 -1.11 -3.60 -4.56
N PHE A 53 -1.58 -3.16 -3.40
CA PHE A 53 -0.91 -2.18 -2.56
C PHE A 53 0.48 -2.68 -2.15
N GLY A 54 0.58 -3.85 -1.52
CA GLY A 54 1.85 -4.42 -1.07
C GLY A 54 2.79 -4.80 -2.22
N GLU A 55 2.24 -5.20 -3.38
CA GLU A 55 3.00 -5.55 -4.58
C GLU A 55 3.83 -4.39 -5.14
N GLN A 56 3.51 -3.13 -4.82
CA GLN A 56 4.33 -2.01 -5.28
C GLN A 56 5.69 -1.94 -4.56
N LEU A 57 5.82 -2.54 -3.38
CA LEU A 57 7.08 -2.64 -2.63
C LEU A 57 7.94 -3.85 -3.04
N ASP A 58 7.64 -4.49 -4.17
CA ASP A 58 8.53 -5.51 -4.72
C ASP A 58 9.88 -4.90 -5.10
N LYS A 59 10.95 -5.69 -4.93
CA LYS A 59 12.33 -5.29 -5.21
C LYS A 59 12.60 -4.94 -6.68
N GLN A 60 11.70 -5.33 -7.58
CA GLN A 60 11.76 -4.98 -8.99
C GLN A 60 11.12 -3.63 -9.32
N LYS A 61 10.39 -3.02 -8.37
CA LYS A 61 9.65 -1.76 -8.56
C LYS A 61 10.30 -0.62 -7.81
N ILE A 62 10.36 -0.71 -6.47
CA ILE A 62 11.01 0.30 -5.65
C ILE A 62 12.53 0.11 -5.73
N SER A 63 13.24 1.19 -6.01
CA SER A 63 14.70 1.20 -6.07
C SER A 63 15.31 0.77 -4.74
N TYR A 64 16.47 0.11 -4.80
CA TYR A 64 17.18 -0.34 -3.60
C TYR A 64 17.52 0.83 -2.65
N ASN A 65 17.83 2.01 -3.21
CA ASN A 65 18.17 3.20 -2.43
C ASN A 65 16.98 3.66 -1.58
N THR A 66 15.81 3.82 -2.21
CA THR A 66 14.55 4.17 -1.52
C THR A 66 14.18 3.10 -0.50
N TYR A 67 14.24 1.81 -0.87
CA TYR A 67 13.94 0.72 0.05
C TYR A 67 14.83 0.76 1.30
N ILE A 68 16.15 0.86 1.16
CA ILE A 68 17.06 0.90 2.31
C ILE A 68 16.87 2.16 3.16
N LYS A 69 16.61 3.32 2.53
CA LYS A 69 16.39 4.58 3.24
C LYS A 69 15.18 4.50 4.17
N TYR A 70 14.08 3.93 3.68
CA TYR A 70 12.79 4.01 4.36
C TYR A 70 12.37 2.76 5.13
N LYS A 71 12.90 1.57 4.80
CA LYS A 71 12.49 0.31 5.47
C LYS A 71 12.74 0.26 6.99
N ARG A 72 13.57 1.15 7.53
CA ARG A 72 13.84 1.28 8.98
C ARG A 72 12.97 2.33 9.66
N LEU A 73 12.39 3.24 8.87
CA LEU A 73 11.54 4.33 9.35
C LEU A 73 10.05 3.94 9.25
N TYR A 74 9.73 3.06 8.31
CA TYR A 74 8.38 2.61 7.99
C TYR A 74 8.35 1.10 7.80
N ASP A 75 7.24 0.47 8.17
CA ASP A 75 7.09 -0.99 8.17
C ASP A 75 6.77 -1.56 6.77
N PHE A 76 7.69 -1.38 5.83
CA PHE A 76 7.59 -1.96 4.49
C PHE A 76 7.47 -3.47 4.51
N ASP A 77 8.13 -4.12 5.47
CA ASP A 77 8.07 -5.56 5.61
C ASP A 77 6.67 -6.01 6.05
N GLU A 78 5.99 -5.25 6.92
CA GLU A 78 4.59 -5.53 7.30
C GLU A 78 3.64 -5.33 6.12
N MET A 79 3.78 -4.24 5.36
CA MET A 79 2.97 -3.98 4.17
C MET A 79 3.11 -5.11 3.12
N LYS A 80 4.31 -5.66 2.96
CA LYS A 80 4.59 -6.80 2.07
C LYS A 80 4.06 -8.12 2.64
N ASP A 81 4.15 -8.32 3.95
CA ASP A 81 3.63 -9.51 4.60
C ASP A 81 2.10 -9.55 4.60
N ALA A 82 1.45 -8.39 4.64
CA ALA A 82 0.00 -8.29 4.50
C ALA A 82 -0.47 -8.93 3.19
N ARG A 83 0.23 -8.66 2.07
CA ARG A 83 0.01 -9.32 0.78
C ARG A 83 0.11 -10.85 0.89
N HIS A 84 1.17 -11.37 1.50
CA HIS A 84 1.33 -12.83 1.68
C HIS A 84 0.20 -13.43 2.52
N LYS A 85 -0.14 -12.78 3.64
CA LYS A 85 -1.20 -13.24 4.55
C LYS A 85 -2.58 -13.24 3.89
N ILE A 86 -2.83 -12.28 3.00
CA ILE A 86 -4.07 -12.21 2.22
C ILE A 86 -4.14 -13.35 1.20
N TYR A 87 -3.07 -13.62 0.43
CA TYR A 87 -3.10 -14.66 -0.60
C TYR A 87 -3.08 -16.10 -0.06
N HIS A 88 -2.49 -16.35 1.10
CA HIS A 88 -2.26 -17.72 1.60
C HIS A 88 -3.30 -18.23 2.62
N HIS A 89 -4.21 -17.39 3.13
CA HIS A 89 -5.19 -17.77 4.17
C HIS A 89 -6.65 -17.53 3.78
N TYR A 90 -6.99 -17.86 2.53
CA TYR A 90 -8.30 -17.61 1.89
C TYR A 90 -9.52 -18.38 2.47
N GLY A 91 -9.43 -18.95 3.68
CA GLY A 91 -10.53 -19.71 4.31
C GLY A 91 -10.79 -19.29 5.75
N GLY A 92 -11.98 -18.75 6.02
CA GLY A 92 -12.61 -18.56 7.35
C GLY A 92 -12.04 -17.45 8.25
N LEU A 93 -10.74 -17.15 8.16
CA LEU A 93 -10.01 -16.17 8.98
C LEU A 93 -9.85 -14.79 8.29
N ILE A 94 -10.54 -14.58 7.16
CA ILE A 94 -10.30 -13.46 6.24
C ILE A 94 -10.91 -12.16 6.77
N LEU A 95 -12.16 -12.18 7.25
CA LEU A 95 -12.90 -10.96 7.52
C LEU A 95 -12.22 -10.13 8.62
N GLU A 96 -12.05 -10.67 9.83
CA GLU A 96 -11.45 -9.94 10.95
C GLU A 96 -10.06 -9.38 10.61
N ARG A 97 -9.21 -10.19 9.96
CA ARG A 97 -7.86 -9.76 9.57
C ARG A 97 -7.88 -8.69 8.48
N LEU A 98 -8.78 -8.80 7.51
CA LEU A 98 -8.95 -7.81 6.45
C LEU A 98 -9.53 -6.52 7.02
N LEU A 99 -10.47 -6.59 7.96
CA LEU A 99 -10.97 -5.43 8.70
C LEU A 99 -9.87 -4.75 9.51
N LYS A 100 -8.99 -5.50 10.17
CA LYS A 100 -7.81 -4.94 10.85
C LYS A 100 -6.94 -4.16 9.85
N TYR A 101 -6.60 -4.76 8.71
CA TYR A 101 -5.79 -4.06 7.70
C TYR A 101 -6.48 -2.80 7.20
N VAL A 102 -7.79 -2.84 6.94
CA VAL A 102 -8.53 -1.68 6.39
C VAL A 102 -8.69 -0.56 7.40
N ASN A 103 -9.07 -0.89 8.64
CA ASN A 103 -9.45 0.10 9.65
C ASN A 103 -8.25 0.62 10.46
N ASP A 104 -7.26 -0.24 10.71
CA ASP A 104 -6.17 0.08 11.63
C ASP A 104 -4.87 0.36 10.87
N ASP A 105 -4.46 -0.57 10.01
CA ASP A 105 -3.11 -0.55 9.42
C ASP A 105 -3.02 0.39 8.19
N LEU A 106 -4.01 0.33 7.28
CA LEU A 106 -4.03 1.10 6.03
C LEU A 106 -3.96 2.63 6.24
N PRO A 107 -4.66 3.25 7.21
CA PRO A 107 -4.52 4.69 7.48
C PRO A 107 -3.10 5.09 7.92
N VAL A 108 -2.44 4.23 8.71
CA VAL A 108 -1.05 4.45 9.12
C VAL A 108 -0.14 4.37 7.91
N TRP A 109 -0.27 3.30 7.11
CA TRP A 109 0.55 3.11 5.91
C TRP A 109 0.36 4.23 4.89
N GLU A 110 -0.86 4.72 4.67
CA GLU A 110 -1.11 5.87 3.81
C GLU A 110 -0.33 7.11 4.25
N THR A 111 -0.32 7.38 5.56
CA THR A 111 0.42 8.52 6.12
C THR A 111 1.92 8.37 5.87
N GLN A 112 2.46 7.18 6.12
CA GLN A 112 3.87 6.86 5.88
C GLN A 112 4.25 7.04 4.40
N ILE A 113 3.44 6.50 3.48
CA ILE A 113 3.65 6.61 2.04
C ILE A 113 3.62 8.08 1.58
N ARG A 114 2.70 8.89 2.11
CA ARG A 114 2.63 10.34 1.81
C ARG A 114 3.89 11.07 2.27
N ASN A 115 4.39 10.75 3.46
CA ASN A 115 5.62 11.35 3.97
C ASN A 115 6.83 10.99 3.08
N ILE A 116 6.93 9.73 2.66
CA ILE A 116 7.99 9.28 1.75
C ILE A 116 7.92 10.05 0.42
N ILE A 117 6.73 10.16 -0.17
CA ILE A 117 6.55 10.91 -1.44
C ILE A 117 7.00 12.36 -1.25
N ALA A 118 6.57 13.03 -0.19
CA ALA A 118 6.94 14.43 0.06
C ALA A 118 8.46 14.61 0.24
N GLU A 119 9.14 13.69 0.92
CA GLU A 119 10.60 13.71 1.03
C GLU A 119 11.29 13.51 -0.32
N LEU A 120 10.82 12.56 -1.13
CA LEU A 120 11.37 12.29 -2.47
C LEU A 120 11.14 13.47 -3.44
N GLU A 121 9.97 14.11 -3.37
CA GLU A 121 9.67 15.33 -4.15
C GLU A 121 10.60 16.49 -3.76
N HIS A 122 10.86 16.68 -2.46
CA HIS A 122 11.82 17.68 -1.99
C HIS A 122 13.26 17.39 -2.47
N GLU A 123 13.68 16.12 -2.53
CA GLU A 123 14.98 15.73 -3.09
C GLU A 123 15.09 16.06 -4.58
N LEU A 124 14.01 15.90 -5.35
CA LEU A 124 13.97 16.27 -6.76
C LEU A 124 14.11 17.78 -6.94
N GLU A 125 13.35 18.57 -6.16
CA GLU A 125 13.39 20.03 -6.24
C GLU A 125 14.75 20.62 -5.86
N THR A 126 15.43 20.04 -4.87
CA THR A 126 16.76 20.49 -4.44
C THR A 126 17.82 20.13 -5.47
N SER A 127 17.74 18.94 -6.07
CA SER A 127 18.66 18.51 -7.13
C SER A 127 18.56 19.38 -8.39
N ASP A 128 17.36 19.90 -8.70
CA ASP A 128 17.13 20.77 -9.87
C ASP A 128 17.61 22.23 -9.65
N ARG A 129 17.88 22.64 -8.40
CA ARG A 129 18.40 23.99 -8.07
C ARG A 129 19.93 24.07 -8.05
N GLU A 130 20.61 22.93 -8.06
CA GLU A 130 22.08 22.84 -8.01
C GLU A 130 22.73 22.72 -9.40
N ILE A 131 21.93 22.78 -10.48
CA ILE A 131 22.35 22.78 -11.90
C ILE A 131 22.14 24.16 -12.51
#